data_AF-A0A3D0D8V7-F1
#
_entry.id   AF-A0A3D0D8V7-F1
#
_cell.length_a   1.000
_cell.length_b   1.000
_cell.length_c   1.000
_cell.angle_alpha   90.00
_cell.angle_beta   90.00
_cell.angle_gamma   90.00
#
_symmetry.space_group_name_H-M   'P 1'
#
loop_
_entity.id
_entity.type
_entity.pdbx_description
1 polymer ?
#
loop_
_entity_poly.entity_id
_entity_poly.type
_entity_poly.pdbx_seq_one_letter_code
_entity_poly.pdbx_strand_id
1 'polypeptide(L)'
;FAQLLDAGDHIVGQRDIAPDAVPTDAWQAGEVHASRIGLAVRPGTPPGDYRLVIGLYDSASGTRLPLTDGTDALPLGTIHVRAPAVPPTTGALDLTRPQAAQLGQVRLVGSSAHKLGADQAPETPLRPGEPLAVVLFWQAEQTAPGVPALTLHLEGPRQAEWPWQPVEGRYPPAAWSAGEIVRDPQTFFLPADLPPGRYRLRLLAPARRPVDLGTVTVAAP
;
A
#
# COMPACT_ATOMS: atom_id res chain seq x y z
N PHE A 1 -4.06 -2.68 17.33
CA PHE A 1 -4.24 -2.69 15.87
C PHE A 1 -4.48 -4.10 15.39
N ALA A 2 -5.19 -4.26 14.27
CA ALA A 2 -5.25 -5.49 13.48
C ALA A 2 -4.89 -5.15 12.03
N GLN A 3 -4.03 -5.95 11.41
CA GLN A 3 -3.56 -5.73 10.05
C GLN A 3 -3.66 -7.01 9.22
N LEU A 4 -4.07 -6.86 7.97
CA LEU A 4 -3.97 -7.88 6.94
C LEU A 4 -2.83 -7.48 6.01
N LEU A 5 -1.81 -8.34 5.93
CA LEU A 5 -0.55 -8.08 5.26
C LEU A 5 -0.35 -9.02 4.08
N ASP A 6 0.21 -8.49 3.01
CA ASP A 6 0.68 -9.30 1.89
C ASP A 6 2.09 -9.87 2.15
N ALA A 7 2.64 -10.63 1.20
CA ALA A 7 3.96 -11.24 1.35
C ALA A 7 5.13 -10.23 1.35
N GLY A 8 4.89 -8.98 0.93
CA GLY A 8 5.84 -7.86 0.99
C GLY A 8 5.57 -6.93 2.17
N ASP A 9 4.79 -7.36 3.16
CA ASP A 9 4.38 -6.59 4.35
C ASP A 9 3.56 -5.32 4.03
N HIS A 10 2.98 -5.22 2.84
CA HIS A 10 2.05 -4.14 2.53
C HIS A 10 0.70 -4.39 3.22
N ILE A 11 0.17 -3.33 3.83
CA ILE A 11 -1.12 -3.35 4.51
C ILE A 11 -2.24 -3.33 3.47
N VAL A 12 -2.97 -4.43 3.35
CA VAL A 12 -4.16 -4.56 2.51
C VAL A 12 -5.47 -4.47 3.29
N GLY A 13 -5.39 -4.32 4.62
CA GLY A 13 -6.51 -4.03 5.51
C GLY A 13 -5.97 -3.65 6.89
N GLN A 14 -6.53 -2.63 7.52
CA GLN A 14 -6.14 -2.23 8.88
C GLN A 14 -7.35 -1.75 9.68
N ARG A 15 -7.32 -2.04 10.98
CA ARG A 15 -8.23 -1.46 11.96
C ARG A 15 -7.50 -1.18 13.27
N ASP A 16 -7.55 0.06 13.71
CA ASP A 16 -7.09 0.47 15.03
C ASP A 16 -8.30 0.63 15.95
N ILE A 17 -8.25 -0.06 17.08
CA ILE A 17 -9.31 -0.04 18.09
C ILE A 17 -8.68 -0.34 19.45
N ALA A 18 -9.21 0.30 20.50
CA ALA A 18 -8.91 -0.09 21.86
C ALA A 18 -9.36 -1.53 22.11
N PRO A 19 -8.63 -2.32 22.93
CA PRO A 19 -8.96 -3.72 23.15
C PRO A 19 -10.36 -3.96 23.73
N ASP A 20 -10.84 -3.09 24.61
CA ASP A 20 -12.18 -3.21 25.21
C ASP A 20 -12.73 -1.83 25.62
N ALA A 21 -13.98 -1.78 26.09
CA ALA A 21 -14.60 -0.61 26.70
C ALA A 21 -13.93 -0.24 28.04
N VAL A 22 -13.26 -1.20 28.69
CA VAL A 22 -12.43 -0.97 29.88
C VAL A 22 -11.02 -0.62 29.43
N PRO A 23 -10.50 0.57 29.79
CA PRO A 23 -9.11 0.95 29.55
C PRO A 23 -8.12 -0.10 30.06
N THR A 24 -7.03 -0.32 29.31
CA THR A 24 -6.05 -1.39 29.60
C THR A 24 -5.25 -1.17 30.87
N ASP A 25 -5.25 0.04 31.44
CA ASP A 25 -4.65 0.38 32.74
C ASP A 25 -5.50 -0.09 33.93
N ALA A 26 -6.76 -0.46 33.70
CA ALA A 26 -7.66 -1.03 34.70
C ALA A 26 -7.63 -2.57 34.75
N TRP A 27 -6.92 -3.21 33.81
CA TRP A 27 -6.89 -4.67 33.69
C TRP A 27 -6.02 -5.30 34.77
N GLN A 28 -6.41 -6.48 35.23
CA GLN A 28 -5.60 -7.31 36.11
C GLN A 28 -4.88 -8.41 35.35
N ALA A 29 -3.66 -8.75 35.80
CA ALA A 29 -2.90 -9.82 35.19
C ALA A 29 -3.67 -11.17 35.26
N GLY A 30 -3.85 -11.81 34.10
CA GLY A 30 -4.61 -13.05 33.97
C GLY A 30 -6.08 -12.88 33.56
N GLU A 31 -6.58 -11.64 33.48
CA GLU A 31 -7.91 -11.38 32.92
C GLU A 31 -7.97 -11.65 31.41
N VAL A 32 -9.14 -12.12 30.95
CA VAL A 32 -9.40 -12.41 29.55
C VAL A 32 -10.46 -11.45 29.03
N HIS A 33 -10.07 -10.60 28.08
CA HIS A 33 -10.94 -9.65 27.41
C HIS A 33 -11.19 -10.08 25.96
N ALA A 34 -12.43 -9.94 25.49
CA ALA A 34 -12.84 -10.35 24.16
C ALA A 34 -13.15 -9.13 23.27
N SER A 35 -12.32 -8.90 22.25
CA SER A 35 -12.54 -7.87 21.24
C SER A 35 -13.16 -8.45 19.97
N ARG A 36 -14.11 -7.74 19.37
CA ARG A 36 -14.59 -8.04 18.01
C ARG A 36 -14.10 -6.96 17.06
N ILE A 37 -13.27 -7.34 16.10
CA ILE A 37 -12.62 -6.41 15.18
C ILE A 37 -13.13 -6.68 13.76
N GLY A 38 -13.88 -5.73 13.21
CA GLY A 38 -14.20 -5.71 11.79
C GLY A 38 -13.00 -5.18 11.00
N LEU A 39 -12.41 -6.03 10.16
CA LEU A 39 -11.28 -5.68 9.30
C LEU A 39 -11.70 -5.73 7.84
N ALA A 40 -11.82 -4.55 7.22
CA ALA A 40 -12.14 -4.45 5.80
C ALA A 40 -10.88 -4.72 4.95
N VAL A 41 -11.01 -5.59 3.96
CA VAL A 41 -10.00 -5.73 2.89
C VAL A 41 -10.15 -4.53 1.96
N ARG A 42 -9.04 -3.87 1.65
CA ARG A 42 -9.04 -2.70 0.75
C ARG A 42 -9.55 -3.12 -0.64
N PRO A 43 -10.43 -2.31 -1.27
CA PRO A 43 -10.92 -2.63 -2.61
C PRO A 43 -9.78 -2.74 -3.63
N GLY A 44 -9.92 -3.71 -4.55
CA GLY A 44 -8.92 -4.03 -5.55
C GLY A 44 -7.75 -4.88 -5.05
N THR A 45 -7.70 -5.25 -3.76
CA THR A 45 -6.68 -6.19 -3.27
C THR A 45 -6.69 -7.47 -4.12
N PRO A 46 -5.54 -7.89 -4.66
CA PRO A 46 -5.42 -9.11 -5.44
C PRO A 46 -5.96 -10.35 -4.70
N PRO A 47 -6.48 -11.36 -5.41
CA PRO A 47 -6.75 -12.66 -4.82
C PRO A 47 -5.44 -13.32 -4.33
N GLY A 48 -5.51 -14.01 -3.20
CA GLY A 48 -4.34 -14.70 -2.64
C GLY A 48 -4.41 -14.87 -1.13
N ASP A 49 -3.30 -15.35 -0.58
CA ASP A 49 -3.14 -15.60 0.86
C ASP A 49 -2.46 -14.42 1.53
N TYR A 50 -3.07 -13.94 2.61
CA TYR A 50 -2.63 -12.77 3.37
C TYR A 50 -2.51 -13.09 4.84
N ARG A 51 -1.48 -12.57 5.50
CA ARG A 51 -1.23 -12.82 6.92
C ARG A 51 -2.03 -11.84 7.77
N LEU A 52 -2.84 -12.37 8.68
CA LEU A 52 -3.54 -11.59 9.70
C LEU A 52 -2.65 -11.48 10.94
N VAL A 53 -2.40 -10.26 11.38
CA VAL A 53 -1.65 -9.97 12.60
C VAL A 53 -2.41 -9.01 13.51
N ILE A 54 -2.16 -9.11 14.81
CA ILE A 54 -2.60 -8.14 15.81
C ILE A 54 -1.42 -7.68 16.65
N GLY A 55 -1.51 -6.47 17.18
CA GLY A 55 -0.57 -6.01 18.18
C GLY A 55 -1.10 -4.81 18.94
N LEU A 56 -0.34 -4.41 19.95
CA LEU A 56 -0.62 -3.24 20.76
C LEU A 56 0.43 -2.17 20.53
N TYR A 57 0.05 -0.94 20.77
CA TYR A 57 0.95 0.20 20.72
C TYR A 57 0.51 1.20 21.79
N ASP A 58 1.45 2.00 22.27
CA ASP A 58 1.17 3.13 23.12
C ASP A 58 0.45 4.21 22.29
N SER A 59 -0.79 4.55 22.66
CA SER A 59 -1.63 5.44 21.83
C SER A 59 -1.12 6.88 21.77
N ALA A 60 -0.31 7.31 22.75
CA ALA A 60 0.22 8.67 22.79
C ALA A 60 1.43 8.85 21.85
N SER A 61 2.34 7.87 21.83
CA SER A 61 3.57 7.91 21.04
C SER A 61 3.46 7.17 19.70
N GLY A 62 2.49 6.28 19.53
CA GLY A 62 2.42 5.37 18.39
C GLY A 62 3.39 4.18 18.48
N THR A 63 4.18 4.08 19.55
CA THR A 63 5.23 3.06 19.69
C THR A 63 4.62 1.68 19.87
N ARG A 64 4.99 0.74 19.00
CA ARG A 64 4.56 -0.66 19.08
C ARG A 64 5.09 -1.30 20.37
N LEU A 65 4.23 -2.05 21.05
CA LEU A 65 4.61 -2.78 22.27
C LEU A 65 5.20 -4.13 21.90
N PRO A 66 6.42 -4.46 22.35
CA PRO A 66 7.05 -5.72 22.04
C PRO A 66 6.39 -6.88 22.80
N LEU A 67 6.34 -8.03 22.15
CA LEU A 67 6.06 -9.35 22.73
C LEU A 67 7.32 -9.92 23.38
N THR A 68 7.18 -11.01 24.13
CA THR A 68 8.28 -11.66 24.86
C THR A 68 9.38 -12.21 23.94
N ASP A 69 9.07 -12.46 22.68
CA ASP A 69 10.01 -12.91 21.66
C ASP A 69 10.69 -11.74 20.91
N GLY A 70 10.38 -10.50 21.28
CA GLY A 70 10.92 -9.28 20.67
C GLY A 70 10.20 -8.83 19.40
N THR A 71 9.24 -9.61 18.88
CA THR A 71 8.34 -9.14 17.81
C THR A 71 7.35 -8.13 18.37
N ASP A 72 6.63 -7.40 17.53
CA ASP A 72 5.67 -6.37 17.94
C ASP A 72 4.23 -6.66 17.51
N ALA A 73 4.02 -7.84 16.92
CA ALA A 73 2.73 -8.31 16.42
C ALA A 73 2.64 -9.84 16.50
N LEU A 74 1.49 -10.32 16.97
CA LEU A 74 1.13 -11.73 17.00
C LEU A 74 0.45 -12.12 15.67
N PRO A 75 0.98 -13.10 14.91
CA PRO A 75 0.27 -13.66 13.77
C PRO A 75 -0.90 -14.53 14.25
N LEU A 76 -2.09 -14.27 13.68
CA LEU A 76 -3.31 -15.04 13.96
C LEU A 76 -3.61 -16.12 12.91
N GLY A 77 -2.91 -16.07 11.77
CA GLY A 77 -3.05 -17.04 10.69
C GLY A 77 -3.14 -16.37 9.33
N THR A 78 -3.63 -17.13 8.36
CA THR A 78 -3.75 -16.71 6.96
C THR A 78 -5.21 -16.56 6.56
N ILE A 79 -5.53 -15.49 5.86
CA ILE A 79 -6.83 -15.23 5.24
C ILE A 79 -6.68 -15.32 3.72
N HIS A 80 -7.50 -16.15 3.10
CA HIS A 80 -7.57 -16.24 1.65
C HIS A 80 -8.55 -15.20 1.09
N VAL A 81 -8.04 -14.19 0.40
CA VAL A 81 -8.83 -13.20 -0.33
C VAL A 81 -9.18 -13.76 -1.70
N ARG A 82 -10.47 -13.69 -2.05
CA ARG A 82 -10.98 -14.11 -3.37
C ARG A 82 -11.20 -12.88 -4.24
N ALA A 83 -11.14 -13.09 -5.55
CA ALA A 83 -11.59 -12.08 -6.50
C ALA A 83 -13.05 -11.68 -6.20
N PRO A 84 -13.38 -10.39 -6.24
CA PRO A 84 -14.75 -9.96 -6.03
C PRO A 84 -15.62 -10.37 -7.22
N ALA A 85 -16.88 -10.74 -6.96
CA ALA A 85 -17.84 -11.10 -8.02
C ALA A 85 -18.16 -9.90 -8.94
N VAL A 86 -18.06 -8.68 -8.42
CA VAL A 86 -18.22 -7.43 -9.16
C VAL A 86 -16.99 -6.57 -8.86
N PRO A 87 -16.27 -6.06 -9.88
CA PRO A 87 -15.16 -5.15 -9.66
C PRO A 87 -15.59 -3.92 -8.83
N PRO A 88 -14.73 -3.42 -7.93
CA PRO A 88 -15.05 -2.21 -7.17
C PRO A 88 -15.23 -1.02 -8.11
N THR A 89 -16.02 -0.03 -7.68
CA THR A 89 -16.08 1.25 -8.38
C THR A 89 -14.83 2.07 -8.08
N THR A 90 -14.48 2.99 -8.99
CA THR A 90 -13.33 3.88 -8.79
C THR A 90 -13.46 4.74 -7.53
N GLY A 91 -14.69 5.13 -7.16
CA GLY A 91 -14.97 5.89 -5.93
C GLY A 91 -14.84 5.08 -4.63
N ALA A 92 -14.75 3.75 -4.70
CA ALA A 92 -14.46 2.91 -3.54
C ALA A 92 -12.95 2.79 -3.26
N LEU A 93 -12.10 3.26 -4.17
CA LEU A 93 -10.65 3.22 -4.05
C LEU A 93 -10.16 4.42 -3.24
N ASP A 94 -9.21 4.19 -2.33
CA ASP A 94 -8.46 5.20 -1.56
C ASP A 94 -7.34 5.86 -2.40
N LEU A 95 -7.63 6.12 -3.68
CA LEU A 95 -6.70 6.82 -4.57
C LEU A 95 -6.68 8.31 -4.26
N THR A 96 -5.49 8.91 -4.18
CA THR A 96 -5.36 10.37 -3.97
C THR A 96 -5.38 11.14 -5.28
N ARG A 97 -5.01 10.48 -6.38
CA ARG A 97 -4.97 11.07 -7.72
C ARG A 97 -5.71 10.19 -8.73
N PRO A 98 -6.95 10.54 -9.12
CA PRO A 98 -7.63 9.90 -10.23
C PRO A 98 -6.86 10.10 -11.54
N GLN A 99 -6.73 9.05 -12.34
CA GLN A 99 -6.07 9.06 -13.64
C GLN A 99 -6.84 8.17 -14.61
N ALA A 100 -6.77 8.47 -15.90
CA ALA A 100 -7.36 7.61 -16.93
C ALA A 100 -6.33 7.44 -18.05
N ALA A 101 -5.18 6.84 -17.70
CA ALA A 101 -4.07 6.68 -18.64
C ALA A 101 -4.09 5.28 -19.26
N GLN A 102 -4.22 5.20 -20.59
CA GLN A 102 -4.20 3.94 -21.32
C GLN A 102 -2.75 3.49 -21.58
N LEU A 103 -2.41 2.28 -21.13
CA LEU A 103 -1.09 1.67 -21.25
C LEU A 103 -1.20 0.27 -21.86
N GLY A 104 -1.50 0.22 -23.18
CA GLY A 104 -1.70 -1.05 -23.88
C GLY A 104 -3.08 -1.63 -23.57
N GLN A 105 -3.13 -2.83 -22.98
CA GLN A 105 -4.38 -3.53 -22.61
C GLN A 105 -4.78 -3.30 -21.14
N VAL A 106 -4.11 -2.38 -20.46
CA VAL A 106 -4.47 -1.94 -19.10
C VAL A 106 -4.63 -0.43 -19.05
N ARG A 107 -5.47 0.02 -18.13
CA ARG A 107 -5.69 1.42 -17.79
C ARG A 107 -5.23 1.69 -16.37
N LEU A 108 -4.45 2.74 -16.18
CA LEU A 108 -4.19 3.26 -14.84
C LEU A 108 -5.36 4.17 -14.45
N VAL A 109 -6.13 3.73 -13.46
CA VAL A 109 -7.34 4.38 -12.90
C VAL A 109 -6.97 5.47 -11.88
N GLY A 110 -5.80 5.35 -11.27
CA GLY A 110 -5.30 6.34 -10.34
C GLY A 110 -4.07 5.86 -9.60
N SER A 111 -3.56 6.75 -8.77
CA SER A 111 -2.38 6.51 -7.97
C SER A 111 -2.48 7.20 -6.61
N SER A 112 -1.72 6.68 -5.65
CA SER A 112 -1.40 7.34 -4.38
C SER A 112 0.09 7.24 -4.14
N ALA A 113 0.71 8.30 -3.60
CA ALA A 113 2.11 8.30 -3.22
C ALA A 113 2.29 9.10 -1.92
N HIS A 114 2.92 8.49 -0.91
CA HIS A 114 3.10 9.07 0.42
C HIS A 114 4.24 8.38 1.18
N LYS A 115 4.70 8.99 2.27
CA LYS A 115 5.61 8.31 3.21
C LYS A 115 4.94 7.07 3.78
N LEU A 116 5.64 5.94 3.85
CA LEU A 116 5.09 4.72 4.43
C LEU A 116 4.60 4.97 5.87
N GLY A 117 3.36 4.58 6.17
CA GLY A 117 2.71 4.84 7.46
C GLY A 117 2.04 6.22 7.61
N ALA A 118 2.09 7.07 6.58
CA ALA A 118 1.46 8.39 6.54
C ALA A 118 0.31 8.47 5.52
N ASP A 119 -0.47 7.40 5.37
CA ASP A 119 -1.61 7.31 4.44
C ASP A 119 -2.70 8.35 4.73
N GLN A 120 -2.84 8.79 5.98
CA GLN A 120 -3.75 9.85 6.41
C GLN A 120 -3.17 11.26 6.32
N ALA A 121 -1.88 11.40 6.03
CA ALA A 121 -1.16 12.68 5.91
C ALA A 121 -0.17 12.62 4.72
N PRO A 122 -0.68 12.46 3.48
CA PRO A 122 0.15 12.20 2.29
C PRO A 122 1.13 13.33 1.95
N GLU A 123 0.91 14.53 2.48
CA GLU A 123 1.80 15.69 2.39
C GLU A 123 3.02 15.62 3.32
N THR A 124 3.07 14.65 4.23
CA THR A 124 4.19 14.44 5.16
C THR A 124 5.49 14.32 4.35
N PRO A 125 6.47 15.23 4.56
CA PRO A 125 7.73 15.17 3.84
C PRO A 125 8.48 13.87 4.13
N LEU A 126 9.09 13.31 3.09
CA LEU A 126 10.06 12.23 3.19
C LEU A 126 11.43 12.78 3.58
N ARG A 127 12.30 11.92 4.10
CA ARG A 127 13.73 12.19 4.24
C ARG A 127 14.52 11.28 3.28
N PRO A 128 15.77 11.64 2.93
CA PRO A 128 16.64 10.73 2.19
C PRO A 128 16.76 9.38 2.90
N GLY A 129 16.73 8.28 2.16
CA GLY A 129 16.73 6.93 2.72
C GLY A 129 15.37 6.40 3.20
N GLU A 130 14.34 7.25 3.33
CA GLU A 130 13.03 6.80 3.80
C GLU A 130 12.24 6.04 2.73
N PRO A 131 11.37 5.11 3.15
CA PRO A 131 10.47 4.40 2.25
C PRO A 131 9.33 5.30 1.73
N LEU A 132 9.24 5.41 0.41
CA LEU A 132 8.11 5.96 -0.33
C LEU A 132 7.13 4.83 -0.66
N ALA A 133 5.90 4.91 -0.16
CA ALA A 133 4.81 4.05 -0.56
C ALA A 133 4.13 4.61 -1.82
N VAL A 134 4.05 3.80 -2.88
CA VAL A 134 3.32 4.12 -4.11
C VAL A 134 2.28 3.03 -4.34
N VAL A 135 1.03 3.42 -4.56
CA VAL A 135 -0.06 2.50 -4.88
C VAL A 135 -0.61 2.88 -6.24
N LEU A 136 -0.58 1.94 -7.18
CA LEU A 136 -1.24 2.08 -8.48
C LEU A 136 -2.53 1.26 -8.52
N PHE A 137 -3.53 1.77 -9.23
CA PHE A 137 -4.80 1.10 -9.43
C PHE A 137 -4.99 0.82 -10.92
N TRP A 138 -4.88 -0.46 -11.28
CA TRP A 138 -4.98 -0.92 -12.65
C TRP A 138 -6.38 -1.40 -12.97
N GLN A 139 -6.85 -1.17 -14.17
CA GLN A 139 -8.02 -1.82 -14.72
C GLN A 139 -7.62 -2.62 -15.97
N ALA A 140 -7.96 -3.91 -15.98
CA ALA A 140 -7.79 -4.77 -17.14
C ALA A 140 -8.86 -4.47 -18.19
N GLU A 141 -8.47 -4.19 -19.44
CA GLU A 141 -9.44 -3.95 -20.53
C GLU A 141 -9.97 -5.28 -21.12
N GLN A 142 -9.25 -6.38 -20.90
CA GLN A 142 -9.59 -7.73 -21.35
C GLN A 142 -8.98 -8.76 -20.39
N THR A 143 -9.40 -10.03 -20.50
CA THR A 143 -8.78 -11.12 -19.74
C THR A 143 -7.35 -11.37 -20.18
N ALA A 144 -6.47 -11.65 -19.21
CA ALA A 144 -5.04 -11.85 -19.40
C ALA A 144 -4.37 -10.72 -20.21
N PRO A 145 -4.52 -9.44 -19.79
CA PRO A 145 -4.01 -8.32 -20.56
C PRO A 145 -2.48 -8.32 -20.58
N GLY A 146 -1.91 -7.97 -21.72
CA GLY A 146 -0.51 -7.61 -21.85
C GLY A 146 -0.24 -6.27 -21.17
N VAL A 147 0.73 -6.26 -20.24
CA VAL A 147 1.24 -5.05 -19.58
C VAL A 147 2.63 -4.75 -20.14
N PRO A 148 2.89 -3.52 -20.64
CA PRO A 148 4.23 -3.15 -21.10
C PRO A 148 5.23 -3.16 -19.94
N ALA A 149 6.53 -3.14 -20.26
CA ALA A 149 7.53 -2.83 -19.24
C ALA A 149 7.26 -1.43 -18.66
N LEU A 150 7.26 -1.32 -17.34
CA LEU A 150 6.99 -0.08 -16.62
C LEU A 150 8.20 0.30 -15.77
N THR A 151 8.46 1.60 -15.68
CA THR A 151 9.51 2.15 -14.82
C THR A 151 8.95 3.34 -14.05
N LEU A 152 9.12 3.35 -12.74
CA LEU A 152 8.86 4.52 -11.91
C LEU A 152 10.10 5.43 -11.95
N HIS A 153 9.91 6.69 -12.34
CA HIS A 153 10.93 7.72 -12.32
C HIS A 153 10.62 8.74 -11.24
N LEU A 154 11.66 9.10 -10.49
CA LEU A 154 11.71 10.23 -9.58
C LEU A 154 12.54 11.33 -10.27
N GLU A 155 11.91 12.46 -10.58
CA GLU A 155 12.51 13.59 -11.29
C GLU A 155 12.62 14.81 -10.37
N GLY A 156 13.81 15.39 -10.24
CA GLY A 156 14.04 16.57 -9.41
C GLY A 156 15.51 17.01 -9.43
N PRO A 157 16.02 17.62 -8.34
CA PRO A 157 17.44 17.94 -8.19
C PRO A 157 18.38 16.74 -8.43
N ARG A 158 17.86 15.54 -8.13
CA ARG A 158 18.45 14.25 -8.50
C ARG A 158 17.41 13.36 -9.15
N GLN A 159 17.86 12.44 -10.00
CA GLN A 159 17.00 11.42 -10.59
C GLN A 159 17.26 10.05 -9.99
N ALA A 160 16.19 9.26 -9.90
CA ALA A 160 16.24 7.85 -9.56
C ALA A 160 15.14 7.13 -10.34
N GLU A 161 15.33 5.84 -10.60
CA GLU A 161 14.36 5.02 -11.30
C GLU A 161 14.31 3.60 -10.74
N TRP A 162 13.14 2.99 -10.83
CA TRP A 162 12.92 1.61 -10.42
C TRP A 162 12.04 0.89 -11.44
N PRO A 163 12.34 -0.37 -11.79
CA PRO A 163 11.42 -1.18 -12.57
C PRO A 163 10.12 -1.37 -11.78
N TRP A 164 8.99 -1.37 -12.48
CA TRP A 164 7.68 -1.64 -11.91
C TRP A 164 7.13 -2.94 -12.49
N GLN A 165 6.96 -3.95 -11.64
CA GLN A 165 6.27 -5.18 -12.00
C GLN A 165 4.93 -5.21 -11.26
N PRO A 166 3.77 -5.32 -11.95
CA PRO A 166 2.48 -5.33 -11.29
C PRO A 166 2.38 -6.38 -10.18
N VAL A 167 1.96 -5.93 -9.00
CA VAL A 167 1.81 -6.73 -7.78
C VAL A 167 3.10 -7.51 -7.44
N GLU A 168 4.26 -6.96 -7.79
CA GLU A 168 5.58 -7.59 -7.63
C GLU A 168 5.62 -9.03 -8.20
N GLY A 169 4.81 -9.31 -9.22
CA GLY A 169 4.69 -10.64 -9.84
C GLY A 169 3.84 -11.66 -9.08
N ARG A 170 3.36 -11.34 -7.87
CA ARG A 170 2.55 -12.26 -7.02
C ARG A 170 1.14 -12.49 -7.57
N TYR A 171 0.60 -11.51 -8.29
CA TYR A 171 -0.64 -11.64 -9.04
C TYR A 171 -0.43 -11.14 -10.47
N PRO A 172 0.13 -11.99 -11.35
CA PRO A 172 0.59 -11.57 -12.67
C PRO A 172 -0.59 -11.16 -13.56
N PRO A 173 -0.39 -10.23 -14.51
CA PRO A 173 -1.45 -9.78 -15.42
C PRO A 173 -2.16 -10.91 -16.17
N ALA A 174 -1.48 -12.03 -16.45
CA ALA A 174 -2.09 -13.20 -17.07
C ALA A 174 -3.27 -13.80 -16.28
N ALA A 175 -3.38 -13.52 -14.98
CA ALA A 175 -4.48 -13.96 -14.13
C ALA A 175 -5.67 -12.98 -14.09
N TRP A 176 -5.50 -11.76 -14.61
CA TRP A 176 -6.52 -10.72 -14.49
C TRP A 176 -7.69 -10.97 -15.43
N SER A 177 -8.91 -10.70 -14.97
CA SER A 177 -10.14 -10.79 -15.74
C SER A 177 -10.51 -9.45 -16.39
N ALA A 178 -11.24 -9.48 -17.50
CA ALA A 178 -11.74 -8.26 -18.12
C ALA A 178 -12.54 -7.38 -17.13
N GLY A 179 -12.20 -6.10 -17.04
CA GLY A 179 -12.81 -5.13 -16.14
C GLY A 179 -12.33 -5.19 -14.68
N GLU A 180 -11.50 -6.17 -14.32
CA GLU A 180 -10.93 -6.29 -12.97
C GLU A 180 -10.11 -5.05 -12.61
N ILE A 181 -10.29 -4.57 -11.37
CA ILE A 181 -9.46 -3.51 -10.81
C ILE A 181 -8.49 -4.12 -9.80
N VAL A 182 -7.20 -3.92 -10.04
CA VAL A 182 -6.11 -4.46 -9.24
C VAL A 182 -5.37 -3.32 -8.53
N ARG A 183 -5.36 -3.37 -7.20
CA ARG A 183 -4.55 -2.55 -6.31
C ARG A 183 -3.13 -3.11 -6.28
N ASP A 184 -2.15 -2.26 -6.53
CA ASP A 184 -0.74 -2.61 -6.65
C ASP A 184 0.09 -1.71 -5.73
N PRO A 185 0.17 -2.04 -4.43
CA PRO A 185 1.01 -1.33 -3.48
C PRO A 185 2.48 -1.76 -3.64
N GLN A 186 3.38 -0.79 -3.69
CA GLN A 186 4.83 -1.02 -3.73
C GLN A 186 5.55 0.01 -2.87
N THR A 187 6.70 -0.39 -2.34
CA THR A 187 7.54 0.44 -1.49
C THR A 187 8.91 0.64 -2.14
N PHE A 188 9.34 1.90 -2.26
CA PHE A 188 10.62 2.28 -2.84
C PHE A 188 11.45 3.02 -1.81
N PHE A 189 12.68 2.56 -1.55
CA PHE A 189 13.61 3.28 -0.71
C PHE A 189 14.24 4.43 -1.50
N LEU A 190 14.03 5.67 -1.03
CA LEU A 190 14.68 6.83 -1.64
C LEU A 190 16.20 6.74 -1.44
N PRO A 191 17.01 7.13 -2.45
CA PRO A 191 18.45 7.26 -2.26
C PRO A 191 18.80 8.08 -1.01
N ALA A 192 19.78 7.61 -0.22
CA ALA A 192 20.20 8.27 1.02
C ALA A 192 20.87 9.63 0.80
N ASP A 193 21.29 9.90 -0.44
CA ASP A 193 21.97 11.10 -0.89
C ASP A 193 21.07 11.99 -1.78
N LEU A 194 19.74 11.86 -1.62
CA LEU A 194 18.77 12.74 -2.26
C LEU A 194 18.88 14.15 -1.68
N PRO A 195 19.09 15.20 -2.51
CA PRO A 195 18.99 16.58 -2.03
C PRO A 195 17.57 16.90 -1.53
N PRO A 196 17.41 17.77 -0.52
CA PRO A 196 16.10 18.31 -0.17
C PRO A 196 15.46 19.01 -1.37
N GLY A 197 14.16 18.87 -1.53
CA GLY A 197 13.43 19.49 -2.63
C GLY A 197 12.14 18.78 -2.99
N ARG A 198 11.46 19.32 -4.00
CA ARG A 198 10.26 18.73 -4.58
C ARG A 198 10.64 17.82 -5.73
N TYR A 199 10.15 16.60 -5.71
CA TYR A 199 10.37 15.60 -6.75
C TYR A 199 9.05 15.22 -7.40
N ARG A 200 9.08 15.01 -8.71
CA ARG A 200 7.94 14.52 -9.49
C ARG A 200 8.07 13.02 -9.70
N LEU A 201 6.98 12.30 -9.46
CA LEU A 201 6.87 10.88 -9.74
C LEU A 201 6.23 10.68 -11.11
N ARG A 202 6.87 9.91 -11.99
CA ARG A 202 6.34 9.59 -13.31
C ARG A 202 6.44 8.12 -13.59
N LEU A 203 5.39 7.56 -14.17
CA LEU A 203 5.39 6.21 -14.68
C LEU A 203 5.68 6.24 -16.18
N LEU A 204 6.72 5.52 -16.60
CA LEU A 204 7.13 5.42 -17.99
C LEU A 204 6.79 4.04 -18.54
N ALA A 205 6.42 4.02 -19.83
CA ALA A 205 6.24 2.81 -20.61
C ALA A 205 6.79 3.04 -22.03
N PRO A 206 7.36 2.02 -22.70
CA PRO A 206 7.92 2.15 -24.05
C PRO A 206 6.93 2.75 -25.05
N ALA A 207 7.40 3.72 -25.84
CA ALA A 207 6.61 4.42 -26.87
C ALA A 207 5.31 5.07 -26.37
N ARG A 208 5.19 5.36 -25.06
CA ARG A 208 4.06 6.06 -24.45
C ARG A 208 4.50 7.36 -23.80
N ARG A 209 3.55 8.28 -23.62
CA ARG A 209 3.78 9.50 -22.83
C ARG A 209 3.92 9.12 -21.35
N PRO A 210 4.90 9.68 -20.61
CA PRO A 210 5.00 9.48 -19.18
C PRO A 210 3.72 9.90 -18.46
N VAL A 211 3.22 9.07 -17.56
CA VAL A 211 2.07 9.37 -16.71
C VAL A 211 2.57 10.04 -15.45
N ASP A 212 2.09 11.25 -15.17
CA ASP A 212 2.46 12.00 -13.98
C ASP A 212 1.68 11.48 -12.76
N LEU A 213 2.38 10.86 -11.79
CA LEU A 213 1.80 10.25 -10.60
C LEU A 213 1.66 11.24 -9.43
N GLY A 214 2.38 12.36 -9.46
CA GLY A 214 2.30 13.38 -8.41
C GLY A 214 3.65 13.96 -8.08
N THR A 215 3.69 14.67 -6.96
CA THR A 215 4.93 15.17 -6.40
C THR A 215 5.04 14.79 -4.94
N VAL A 216 6.26 14.50 -4.51
CA VAL A 216 6.62 14.32 -3.10
C VAL A 216 7.65 15.36 -2.70
N THR A 217 7.69 15.70 -1.42
CA THR A 217 8.68 16.63 -0.87
C THR A 217 9.68 15.84 -0.04
N VAL A 218 10.96 16.09 -0.27
CA VAL A 218 12.06 15.57 0.54
C VAL A 218 12.62 16.71 1.38
N ALA A 219 12.54 16.56 2.70
CA ALA A 219 13.07 17.51 3.67
C ALA A 219 14.57 17.25 3.92
N ALA A 220 15.24 18.22 4.54
CA ALA A 220 16.56 17.99 5.10
C ALA A 220 16.52 16.91 6.20
N PRO A 221 17.62 16.16 6.40
CA PRO A 221 17.75 15.19 7.49
C PRO A 221 17.53 15.81 8.88
#